data_AF-A0AA35T135-F1
#
_entry.id   AF-A0AA35T135-F1
#
_cell.length_a   1.000
_cell.length_b   1.000
_cell.length_c   1.000
_cell.angle_alpha   90.00
_cell.angle_beta   90.00
_cell.angle_gamma   90.00
#
_symmetry.space_group_name_H-M   'P 1'
#
loop_
_entity.id
_entity.type
_entity.pdbx_description
1 polymer ?
#
loop_
_entity_poly.entity_id
_entity_poly.type
_entity_poly.pdbx_seq_one_letter_code
_entity_poly.pdbx_strand_id
1 'polypeptide(L)' 'MTKKHPRGVSFLMQEYHLGDRALVIIDPRQHKGLPHRRYHGKVGIVMAVGRRAVTLNVKLGSKPKTLITRLDHIKPFGV' A
#
# COMPACT_ATOMS: atom_id res chain seq x y z
N MET A 1 11.66 6.00 -11.70
CA MET A 1 11.25 4.84 -10.88
C MET A 1 12.11 3.62 -11.22
N THR A 2 13.44 3.70 -11.14
CA THR A 2 14.35 2.65 -11.60
C THR A 2 14.94 1.91 -10.41
N LYS A 3 14.09 1.07 -9.83
CA LYS A 3 14.41 0.25 -8.68
C LYS A 3 15.02 -1.08 -9.18
N LYS A 4 16.35 -1.16 -9.30
CA LYS A 4 17.06 -2.27 -10.00
C LYS A 4 17.30 -3.54 -9.16
N HIS A 5 17.73 -3.38 -7.91
CA HIS A 5 18.06 -4.52 -7.02
C HIS A 5 16.82 -5.10 -6.33
N PRO A 6 16.79 -6.37 -5.88
CA PRO A 6 15.68 -6.89 -5.07
C PRO A 6 15.47 -6.06 -3.78
N ARG A 7 14.24 -5.98 -3.29
CA ARG A 7 13.93 -5.35 -1.99
C ARG A 7 14.18 -6.38 -0.88
N GLY A 8 14.68 -5.96 0.28
CA GLY A 8 14.76 -6.82 1.46
C GLY A 8 13.38 -7.29 1.93
N VAL A 9 13.32 -8.34 2.76
CA VAL A 9 12.06 -9.02 3.15
C VAL A 9 11.25 -8.33 4.26
N SER A 10 11.82 -7.31 4.90
CA SER A 10 11.22 -6.65 6.08
C SER A 10 9.78 -6.18 5.87
N PHE A 11 9.44 -5.69 4.67
CA PHE A 11 8.09 -5.22 4.36
C PHE A 11 7.01 -6.33 4.36
N LEU A 12 7.41 -7.60 4.20
CA LEU A 12 6.49 -8.74 4.27
C LEU A 12 6.21 -9.19 5.71
N MET A 13 7.15 -8.90 6.63
CA MET A 13 7.03 -9.22 8.05
C MET A 13 6.32 -8.11 8.82
N GLN A 14 6.04 -6.97 8.16
CA GLN A 14 5.30 -5.88 8.78
C GLN A 14 3.84 -6.27 8.98
N GLU A 15 3.42 -6.27 10.24
CA GLU A 15 2.02 -6.45 10.61
C GLU A 15 1.27 -5.13 10.46
N TYR A 16 0.04 -5.23 9.94
CA TYR A 16 -0.88 -4.11 9.81
C TYR A 16 -2.13 -4.45 10.61
N HIS A 17 -2.68 -3.45 11.30
CA HIS A 17 -3.91 -3.55 12.08
C HIS A 17 -4.98 -2.65 11.47
N LEU A 18 -6.23 -2.91 11.86
CA LEU A 18 -7.36 -2.07 11.48
C LEU A 18 -7.18 -0.66 12.05
N GLY A 19 -7.37 0.37 11.22
CA GLY A 19 -7.17 1.75 11.60
C GLY A 19 -5.75 2.30 11.36
N ASP A 20 -4.77 1.45 11.04
CA ASP A 20 -3.42 1.89 10.73
C ASP A 20 -3.38 2.78 9.49
N ARG A 21 -2.43 3.72 9.47
CA ARG A 21 -2.17 4.57 8.31
C ARG A 21 -1.08 3.96 7.44
N ALA A 22 -1.38 3.77 6.18
CA ALA A 22 -0.43 3.24 5.20
C ALA A 22 -0.31 4.18 4.00
N LEU A 23 0.93 4.42 3.57
CA LEU A 23 1.26 5.19 2.38
C LEU A 23 1.32 4.26 1.16
N VAL A 24 0.54 4.58 0.13
CA VAL A 24 0.52 3.82 -1.13
C VAL A 24 1.73 4.25 -1.99
N ILE A 25 2.75 3.40 -2.05
CA ILE A 25 3.92 3.59 -2.93
C ILE A 25 4.06 2.39 -3.85
N ILE A 26 3.79 2.62 -5.12
CA ILE A 26 3.97 1.63 -6.17
C ILE A 26 5.44 1.21 -6.25
N ASP A 27 5.71 -0.05 -5.90
CA ASP A 27 6.93 -0.73 -6.28
C ASP A 27 6.87 -1.23 -7.75
N PRO A 28 7.68 -0.70 -8.68
CA PRO A 28 7.65 -1.12 -10.07
C PRO A 28 8.19 -2.54 -10.30
N ARG A 29 8.89 -3.13 -9.31
CA ARG A 29 9.44 -4.50 -9.41
C ARG A 29 8.36 -5.58 -9.33
N GLN A 30 7.19 -5.25 -8.78
CA GLN A 30 6.09 -6.17 -8.60
C GLN A 30 4.91 -5.70 -9.46
N HIS A 31 4.45 -6.57 -10.35
CA HIS A 31 3.31 -6.24 -11.22
C HIS A 31 1.96 -6.68 -10.62
N LYS A 32 2.00 -7.56 -9.61
CA LYS A 32 0.80 -8.17 -9.03
C LYS A 32 0.23 -7.30 -7.91
N GLY A 33 -1.05 -6.97 -7.98
CA GLY A 33 -1.72 -6.12 -6.99
C GLY A 33 -1.37 -4.64 -7.12
N LEU A 34 -0.91 -4.23 -8.32
CA LEU A 34 -0.60 -2.84 -8.65
C LEU A 34 -1.83 -1.95 -8.48
N PRO A 35 -1.75 -0.92 -7.62
CA PRO A 35 -2.79 0.08 -7.55
C PRO A 35 -2.70 1.02 -8.76
N HIS A 36 -3.83 1.61 -9.16
CA HIS A 36 -3.84 2.60 -10.23
C HIS A 36 -2.92 3.79 -9.87
N ARG A 37 -2.15 4.31 -10.84
CA ARG A 37 -1.13 5.36 -10.63
C ARG A 37 -1.64 6.59 -9.88
N ARG A 38 -2.94 6.90 -10.00
CA ARG A 38 -3.61 8.03 -9.32
C ARG A 38 -3.53 7.98 -7.79
N TYR A 39 -3.38 6.79 -7.22
CA TYR A 39 -3.32 6.58 -5.78
C TYR A 39 -1.87 6.58 -5.25
N HIS A 40 -0.88 6.68 -6.13
CA HIS A 40 0.52 6.79 -5.72
C HIS A 40 0.74 8.04 -4.86
N GLY A 41 1.43 7.88 -3.74
CA GLY A 41 1.73 8.96 -2.79
C GLY A 41 0.55 9.36 -1.91
N LYS A 42 -0.57 8.62 -1.95
CA LYS A 42 -1.72 8.87 -1.06
C LYS A 42 -1.61 8.01 0.19
N VAL A 43 -2.04 8.58 1.31
CA VAL A 43 -2.19 7.86 2.59
C VAL A 43 -3.63 7.36 2.69
N GLY A 44 -3.78 6.12 3.11
CA GLY A 44 -5.08 5.52 3.41
C GLY A 44 -5.10 4.88 4.79
N ILE A 45 -6.31 4.58 5.25
CA ILE A 45 -6.56 3.87 6.51
C ILE A 45 -6.84 2.40 6.19
N VAL A 46 -6.21 1.49 6.91
CA VAL A 46 -6.41 0.05 6.79
C VAL A 46 -7.80 -0.35 7.28
N MET A 47 -8.62 -0.87 6.37
CA MET A 47 -9.99 -1.34 6.64
C MET A 47 -10.08 -2.86 6.78
N ALA A 48 -9.18 -3.59 6.13
CA ALA A 48 -9.10 -5.04 6.23
C ALA A 48 -7.71 -5.53 5.84
N VAL A 49 -7.24 -6.56 6.52
CA VAL A 49 -5.94 -7.20 6.28
C VAL A 49 -6.18 -8.62 5.81
N GLY A 50 -5.77 -8.90 4.58
CA GLY A 50 -5.75 -10.24 4.01
C GLY A 50 -4.35 -10.85 4.08
N ARG A 51 -4.22 -12.09 3.57
CA ARG A 51 -2.96 -12.84 3.64
C ARG A 51 -1.75 -12.14 3.01
N ARG A 52 -1.94 -11.44 1.90
CA ARG A 52 -0.86 -10.74 1.16
C ARG A 52 -1.26 -9.34 0.70
N ALA A 53 -2.51 -8.96 0.93
CA ALA A 53 -3.10 -7.72 0.42
C ALA A 53 -3.83 -7.01 1.54
N VAL A 54 -3.89 -5.70 1.43
CA VAL A 54 -4.58 -4.82 2.36
C VAL A 54 -5.66 -4.07 1.61
N THR A 55 -6.78 -3.85 2.28
CA THR A 55 -7.83 -2.97 1.82
C THR A 55 -7.69 -1.63 2.54
N LEU A 56 -7.48 -0.57 1.76
CA LEU A 56 -7.28 0.78 2.25
C LEU A 56 -8.46 1.66 1.87
N ASN A 57 -8.89 2.52 2.79
CA ASN A 57 -9.73 3.66 2.45
C ASN A 57 -8.82 4.85 2.14
N VAL A 58 -8.74 5.24 0.87
CA VAL A 58 -7.88 6.31 0.36
C VAL A 58 -8.76 7.47 -0.10
N LYS A 59 -8.40 8.70 0.30
CA LYS A 59 -9.10 9.89 -0.16
C LYS A 59 -8.51 10.38 -1.48
N LEU A 60 -9.37 10.51 -2.49
CA LEU A 60 -9.00 11.11 -3.77
C LEU A 60 -9.76 12.43 -3.95
N GLY A 61 -9.06 13.54 -3.69
CA GLY A 61 -9.69 14.85 -3.59
C GLY A 61 -10.64 14.88 -2.40
N SER A 62 -11.94 15.05 -2.65
CA SER A 62 -12.98 15.00 -1.62
C SER A 62 -13.59 13.60 -1.42
N LYS A 63 -13.41 12.67 -2.37
CA LYS A 63 -14.16 11.41 -2.40
C LYS A 63 -13.35 10.27 -1.73
N PRO A 64 -13.93 9.53 -0.76
CA PRO A 64 -13.32 8.30 -0.27
C PRO A 64 -13.41 7.21 -1.33
N LYS A 65 -12.36 6.40 -1.43
CA LYS A 65 -12.26 5.27 -2.35
C LYS A 65 -11.61 4.08 -1.66
N THR A 66 -12.21 2.91 -1.84
CA THR A 66 -11.63 1.65 -1.40
C THR A 66 -10.58 1.18 -2.41
N LEU A 67 -9.36 0.97 -1.94
CA LEU A 67 -8.23 0.48 -2.73
C LEU A 67 -7.76 -0.85 -2.15
N ILE A 68 -7.71 -1.88 -2.98
CA ILE A 68 -7.11 -3.17 -2.62
C ILE A 68 -5.73 -3.21 -3.25
N THR A 69 -4.70 -3.39 -2.44
CA THR A 69 -3.32 -3.45 -2.94
C THR A 69 -2.48 -4.42 -2.13
N ARG A 70 -1.37 -4.89 -2.73
CA ARG A 70 -0.46 -5.83 -2.08
C ARG A 70 0.46 -5.12 -1.09
N LEU A 71 0.97 -5.86 -0.09
CA LEU A 71 1.97 -5.37 0.87
C LEU A 71 3.23 -4.78 0.19
N ASP A 72 3.56 -5.22 -1.04
CA ASP A 72 4.67 -4.67 -1.83
C ASP A 72 4.52 -3.17 -2.13
N HIS A 73 3.27 -2.71 -2.33
CA HIS A 73 2.95 -1.38 -2.81
C HIS A 73 2.52 -0.41 -1.71
N ILE A 74 2.76 -0.76 -0.44
CA ILE A 74 2.45 0.07 0.71
C ILE A 74 3.69 0.25 1.59
N LYS A 75 3.64 1.26 2.44
CA LYS A 75 4.57 1.47 3.55
C LYS A 75 3.79 1.93 4.78
N PRO A 76 4.24 1.59 6.00
CA PRO A 76 3.66 2.18 7.20
C PRO A 76 3.86 3.70 7.19
N PHE A 77 2.88 4.44 7.70
CA PHE A 77 2.91 5.90 7.75
C PHE A 77 2.65 6.37 9.19
N GLY A 78 3.59 7.13 9.77
CA GLY A 78 3.49 7.64 11.13
C GLY A 78 4.05 6.69 12.20
N VAL A 79 5.14 5.99 11.88
CA VAL A 79 6.08 5.45 12.87
C VAL A 79 6.99 6.57 13.34
#